data_AF-A0AB72Z3L8-F1
#
_entry.id   AF-A0AB72Z3L8-F1
#
_cell.length_a   1.000
_cell.length_b   1.000
_cell.length_c   1.000
_cell.angle_alpha   90.00
_cell.angle_beta   90.00
_cell.angle_gamma   90.00
#
_symmetry.space_group_name_H-M   'P 1'
#
loop_
_entity.id
_entity.type
_entity.pdbx_description
1 polymer ?
#
loop_
_entity_poly.entity_id
_entity_poly.type
_entity_poly.pdbx_seq_one_letter_code
_entity_poly.pdbx_strand_id
1 'polypeptide(L)'
;MRFSSRVDISEPNPIAVEEAAAKRQGVTLGKLNDSNPTRHGLAPASVPEVYSAEPKGQRYAREALATFLNGRGNGRCEADDLYILSSTSEAYSWLIKLLCDAGDAVLAPKPGYPLIESIARLECVDTIEYQQRFDGSWYIDVAELREALEGEHGGRIRALVLINPNNPTGSYVKTSEREAIVQLCREHGVAIIADEVFYDYDLEPFEGNARLAGEHGVLTFALDGFSKMLAAPHAKVGWIQVSGPVEDVAEAKRRLDVIADDYLPMSEIIAQRIPSMLQAAPEQTTRVRARVRSNLQTLHAMLKTDPNGLVSVLRAEGGWNVLLRVPSVLDENELVLAMIERHGVSGQPGYFFDMTSNGYLAISLLPEPEDFRRNVQIVLDTVNELIG
;
A
#
# COMPACT_ATOMS: atom_id res chain seq x y z
N MET A 1 -14.29 -15.10 -9.30
CA MET A 1 -13.35 -14.05 -9.75
C MET A 1 -12.82 -14.35 -11.16
N ARG A 2 -12.35 -13.35 -11.94
CA ARG A 2 -11.56 -13.59 -13.17
C ARG A 2 -10.08 -13.35 -12.89
N PHE A 3 -9.22 -14.27 -13.34
CA PHE A 3 -7.77 -14.15 -13.26
C PHE A 3 -7.16 -14.01 -14.65
N SER A 4 -5.95 -13.45 -14.69
CA SER A 4 -5.14 -13.28 -15.90
C SER A 4 -4.86 -14.61 -16.59
N SER A 5 -4.92 -14.60 -17.92
CA SER A 5 -4.49 -15.73 -18.76
C SER A 5 -2.97 -15.91 -18.79
N ARG A 6 -2.21 -14.91 -18.32
CA ARG A 6 -0.73 -14.93 -18.29
C ARG A 6 -0.15 -15.88 -17.25
N VAL A 7 -0.94 -16.26 -16.24
CA VAL A 7 -0.51 -17.18 -15.19
C VAL A 7 -1.10 -18.56 -15.48
N ASP A 8 -0.30 -19.41 -16.11
CA ASP A 8 -0.70 -20.78 -16.41
C ASP A 8 -0.67 -21.65 -15.15
N ILE A 9 -1.72 -22.45 -14.97
CA ILE A 9 -1.86 -23.42 -13.87
C ILE A 9 -2.03 -24.82 -14.47
N SER A 10 -1.17 -25.16 -15.43
CA SER A 10 -1.15 -26.47 -16.07
C SER A 10 -1.13 -27.60 -15.04
N GLU A 11 -1.78 -28.72 -15.37
CA GLU A 11 -1.76 -29.88 -14.49
C GLU A 11 -0.33 -30.32 -14.18
N PRO A 12 -0.04 -30.74 -12.93
CA PRO A 12 1.26 -31.27 -12.57
C PRO A 12 1.64 -32.40 -13.53
N ASN A 13 2.83 -32.30 -14.13
CA ASN A 13 3.29 -33.37 -15.01
C ASN A 13 3.44 -34.69 -14.22
N PRO A 14 3.45 -35.85 -14.91
CA PRO A 14 3.50 -37.15 -14.24
C PRO A 14 4.68 -37.32 -13.26
N ILE A 15 5.81 -36.65 -13.52
CA ILE A 15 6.99 -36.70 -12.65
C ILE A 15 6.67 -36.00 -11.32
N ALA A 16 6.12 -34.79 -11.35
CA ALA A 16 5.75 -34.05 -10.14
C ALA A 16 4.71 -34.82 -9.29
N VAL A 17 3.77 -35.52 -9.95
CA VAL A 17 2.78 -36.38 -9.29
C VAL A 17 3.46 -37.54 -8.54
N GLU A 18 4.37 -38.25 -9.20
CA GLU A 18 5.11 -39.37 -8.61
C GLU A 18 6.08 -38.92 -7.51
N GLU A 19 6.78 -37.79 -7.69
CA GLU A 19 7.65 -37.21 -6.66
C GLU A 19 6.86 -36.88 -5.39
N ALA A 20 5.68 -36.28 -5.54
CA ALA A 20 4.79 -35.99 -4.42
C ALA A 20 4.25 -37.28 -3.76
N ALA A 21 3.96 -38.31 -4.54
CA ALA A 21 3.52 -39.61 -4.03
C ALA A 21 4.62 -40.31 -3.22
N ALA A 22 5.85 -40.37 -3.76
CA ALA A 22 7.02 -40.89 -3.07
C ALA A 22 7.26 -40.17 -1.74
N LYS A 23 7.20 -38.83 -1.74
CA LYS A 23 7.34 -38.02 -0.52
C LYS A 23 6.24 -38.33 0.51
N ARG A 24 4.98 -38.49 0.10
CA ARG A 24 3.87 -38.89 0.98
C ARG A 24 4.08 -40.29 1.59
N GLN A 25 4.77 -41.17 0.90
CA GLN A 25 5.14 -42.50 1.38
C GLN A 25 6.43 -42.51 2.22
N GLY A 26 7.02 -41.34 2.49
CA GLY A 26 8.28 -41.21 3.24
C GLY A 26 9.52 -41.64 2.45
N VAL A 27 9.39 -41.86 1.14
CA VAL A 27 10.53 -42.17 0.28
C VAL A 27 11.32 -40.89 0.03
N THR A 28 12.61 -40.93 0.38
CA THR A 28 13.54 -39.83 0.10
C THR A 28 14.11 -40.01 -1.30
N LEU A 29 13.78 -39.09 -2.20
CA LEU A 29 14.32 -39.08 -3.57
C LEU A 29 15.66 -38.34 -3.62
N GLY A 30 16.68 -38.99 -4.17
CA GLY A 30 17.93 -38.33 -4.53
C GLY A 30 17.74 -37.46 -5.77
N LYS A 31 18.32 -36.26 -5.78
CA LYS A 31 18.26 -35.36 -6.93
C LYS A 31 19.53 -35.51 -7.77
N LEU A 32 19.40 -36.13 -8.95
CA LEU A 32 20.52 -36.26 -9.91
C LEU A 32 20.96 -34.90 -10.48
N ASN A 33 20.07 -33.91 -10.45
CA ASN A 33 20.27 -32.55 -10.95
C ASN A 33 20.21 -31.51 -9.82
N ASP A 34 20.57 -31.85 -8.56
CA ASP A 34 20.69 -30.82 -7.52
C ASP A 34 21.78 -29.83 -7.95
N SER A 35 21.33 -28.62 -8.28
CA SER A 35 22.16 -27.53 -8.77
C SER A 35 22.36 -26.45 -7.70
N ASN A 36 21.96 -26.73 -6.45
CA ASN A 36 22.12 -25.80 -5.35
C ASN A 36 23.52 -25.96 -4.70
N PRO A 37 24.49 -25.07 -4.99
CA PRO A 37 25.87 -25.23 -4.52
C PRO A 37 25.97 -25.21 -2.98
N THR A 38 25.05 -24.53 -2.31
CA THR A 38 25.08 -24.40 -0.84
C THR A 38 24.82 -25.73 -0.13
N ARG A 39 24.08 -26.66 -0.74
CA ARG A 39 23.86 -28.03 -0.21
C ARG A 39 25.08 -28.92 -0.35
N HIS A 40 26.05 -28.52 -1.17
CA HIS A 40 27.29 -29.25 -1.43
C HIS A 40 28.50 -28.63 -0.71
N GLY A 41 28.26 -27.73 0.25
CA GLY A 41 29.34 -27.09 1.01
C GLY A 41 30.16 -26.08 0.20
N LEU A 42 29.63 -25.63 -0.94
CA LEU A 42 30.29 -24.64 -1.83
C LEU A 42 29.83 -23.20 -1.55
N ALA A 43 29.12 -22.97 -0.45
CA ALA A 43 28.72 -21.64 -0.02
C ALA A 43 29.95 -20.82 0.44
N PRO A 44 30.06 -19.53 0.08
CA PRO A 44 31.13 -18.68 0.57
C PRO A 44 30.96 -18.35 2.06
N ALA A 45 32.06 -18.11 2.77
CA ALA A 45 32.03 -17.78 4.20
C ALA A 45 31.23 -16.51 4.53
N SER A 46 31.07 -15.59 3.58
CA SER A 46 30.28 -14.36 3.75
C SER A 46 28.76 -14.59 3.71
N VAL A 47 28.31 -15.73 3.17
CA VAL A 47 26.89 -16.14 3.10
C VAL A 47 26.83 -17.68 3.26
N PRO A 48 27.13 -18.20 4.47
CA PRO A 48 27.39 -19.63 4.68
C PRO A 48 26.14 -20.51 4.70
N GLU A 49 24.94 -19.92 4.64
CA GLU A 49 23.68 -20.62 4.82
C GLU A 49 23.35 -21.56 3.65
N VAL A 50 22.68 -22.67 3.97
CA VAL A 50 22.10 -23.56 2.96
C VAL A 50 20.82 -22.92 2.44
N TYR A 51 20.83 -22.53 1.17
CA TYR A 51 19.69 -21.95 0.49
C TYR A 51 18.57 -22.99 0.35
N SER A 52 17.35 -22.58 0.68
CA SER A 52 16.13 -23.29 0.35
C SER A 52 15.16 -22.32 -0.30
N ALA A 53 14.67 -22.67 -1.48
CA ALA A 53 13.65 -21.89 -2.17
C ALA A 53 12.35 -21.96 -1.36
N GLU A 54 11.89 -20.79 -0.90
CA GLU A 54 10.58 -20.58 -0.29
C GLU A 54 9.91 -19.43 -1.07
N PRO A 55 9.14 -19.73 -2.13
CA PRO A 55 8.61 -18.74 -3.06
C PRO A 55 7.83 -17.60 -2.40
N LYS A 56 7.05 -17.90 -1.36
CA LYS A 56 6.26 -16.92 -0.61
C LYS A 56 7.09 -16.09 0.39
N GLY A 57 8.40 -16.33 0.45
CA GLY A 57 9.27 -15.91 1.55
C GLY A 57 9.35 -16.97 2.65
N GLN A 58 10.44 -16.92 3.41
CA GLN A 58 10.78 -17.93 4.40
C GLN A 58 9.64 -18.22 5.38
N ARG A 59 9.36 -19.50 5.59
CA ARG A 59 8.21 -19.93 6.42
C ARG A 59 8.26 -19.39 7.83
N TYR A 60 9.43 -19.40 8.49
CA TYR A 60 9.58 -18.85 9.84
C TYR A 60 9.27 -17.35 9.90
N ALA A 61 9.61 -16.60 8.84
CA ALA A 61 9.33 -15.17 8.75
C ALA A 61 7.83 -14.91 8.55
N ARG A 62 7.17 -15.73 7.71
CA ARG A 62 5.71 -15.68 7.52
C ARG A 62 4.95 -16.06 8.80
N GLU A 63 5.41 -17.04 9.56
CA GLU A 63 4.83 -17.44 10.85
C GLU A 63 4.98 -16.33 11.91
N ALA A 64 6.14 -15.68 11.96
CA ALA A 64 6.37 -14.52 12.83
C ALA A 64 5.46 -13.34 12.44
N LEU A 65 5.35 -13.05 11.13
CA LEU A 65 4.47 -12.01 10.61
C LEU A 65 2.99 -12.31 10.91
N ALA A 66 2.53 -13.53 10.67
CA ALA A 66 1.15 -13.94 10.97
C ALA A 66 0.83 -13.76 12.46
N THR A 67 1.75 -14.18 13.34
CA THR A 67 1.61 -13.99 14.80
C THR A 67 1.51 -12.50 15.17
N PHE A 68 2.37 -11.67 14.58
CA PHE A 68 2.35 -10.23 14.76
C PHE A 68 1.04 -9.58 14.29
N LEU A 69 0.55 -9.96 13.10
CA LEU A 69 -0.71 -9.43 12.55
C LEU A 69 -1.93 -9.86 13.36
N ASN A 70 -1.99 -11.13 13.79
CA ASN A 70 -3.06 -11.63 14.66
C ASN A 70 -3.07 -10.91 16.02
N GLY A 71 -1.90 -10.57 16.56
CA GLY A 71 -1.77 -9.79 17.79
C GLY A 71 -2.34 -8.36 17.71
N ARG A 72 -2.59 -7.85 16.49
CA ARG A 72 -3.17 -6.52 16.24
C ARG A 72 -4.70 -6.53 16.08
N GLY A 73 -5.33 -7.71 16.06
CA GLY A 73 -6.80 -7.84 15.99
C GLY A 73 -7.41 -7.70 14.59
N ASN A 74 -6.63 -7.82 13.52
CA ASN A 74 -7.07 -7.59 12.14
C ASN A 74 -7.59 -8.87 11.44
N GLY A 75 -8.36 -9.68 12.16
CA GLY A 75 -8.81 -11.00 11.69
C GLY A 75 -7.75 -12.09 11.80
N ARG A 76 -8.12 -13.31 11.37
CA ARG A 76 -7.22 -14.48 11.37
C ARG A 76 -6.34 -14.43 10.11
N CYS A 77 -5.03 -14.42 10.31
CA CYS A 77 -4.02 -14.56 9.26
C CYS A 77 -3.16 -15.78 9.55
N GLU A 78 -2.97 -16.65 8.55
CA GLU A 78 -2.02 -17.75 8.63
C GLU A 78 -0.78 -17.47 7.78
N ALA A 79 0.31 -18.19 8.04
CA ALA A 79 1.53 -18.03 7.27
C ALA A 79 1.30 -18.30 5.77
N ASP A 80 0.38 -19.18 5.43
CA ASP A 80 0.10 -19.56 4.04
C ASP A 80 -0.72 -18.52 3.29
N ASP A 81 -1.29 -17.53 3.98
CA ASP A 81 -2.02 -16.40 3.39
C ASP A 81 -1.10 -15.21 3.06
N LEU A 82 0.20 -15.36 3.37
CA LEU A 82 1.19 -14.28 3.28
C LEU A 82 2.23 -14.56 2.19
N TYR A 83 2.54 -13.51 1.44
CA TYR A 83 3.66 -13.45 0.51
C TYR A 83 4.54 -12.27 0.90
N ILE A 84 5.82 -12.54 1.22
CA ILE A 84 6.78 -11.50 1.61
C ILE A 84 7.61 -11.11 0.37
N LEU A 85 7.71 -9.81 0.13
CA LEU A 85 8.24 -9.18 -1.08
C LEU A 85 9.22 -8.07 -0.73
N SER A 86 9.97 -7.57 -1.70
CA SER A 86 10.90 -6.45 -1.49
C SER A 86 10.19 -5.11 -1.30
N SER A 87 8.92 -4.98 -1.68
CA SER A 87 8.09 -3.79 -1.42
C SER A 87 6.62 -3.99 -1.82
N THR A 88 5.74 -3.07 -1.39
CA THR A 88 4.36 -2.99 -1.90
C THR A 88 4.31 -2.63 -3.39
N SER A 89 5.29 -1.93 -3.94
CA SER A 89 5.40 -1.69 -5.40
C SER A 89 5.56 -2.98 -6.19
N GLU A 90 6.34 -3.93 -5.68
CA GLU A 90 6.45 -5.27 -6.27
C GLU A 90 5.13 -6.04 -6.12
N ALA A 91 4.47 -5.90 -4.97
CA ALA A 91 3.14 -6.48 -4.76
C ALA A 91 2.11 -5.98 -5.78
N TYR A 92 2.06 -4.67 -6.07
CA TYR A 92 1.19 -4.13 -7.11
C TYR A 92 1.47 -4.77 -8.47
N SER A 93 2.74 -4.87 -8.88
CA SER A 93 3.11 -5.52 -10.15
C SER A 93 2.63 -6.97 -10.20
N TRP A 94 2.84 -7.76 -9.13
CA TRP A 94 2.39 -9.15 -9.06
C TRP A 94 0.88 -9.29 -9.12
N LEU A 95 0.15 -8.45 -8.37
CA LEU A 95 -1.31 -8.50 -8.34
C LEU A 95 -1.92 -8.07 -9.68
N ILE A 96 -1.31 -7.11 -10.37
CA ILE A 96 -1.72 -6.73 -11.72
C ILE A 96 -1.43 -7.88 -12.71
N LYS A 97 -0.29 -8.57 -12.61
CA LYS A 97 -0.03 -9.79 -13.41
C LYS A 97 -1.02 -10.91 -13.13
N LEU A 98 -1.40 -11.08 -11.87
CA LEU A 98 -2.34 -12.09 -11.40
C LEU A 98 -3.76 -11.85 -11.92
N LEU A 99 -4.22 -10.60 -11.90
CA LEU A 99 -5.62 -10.25 -12.12
C LEU A 99 -5.93 -9.77 -13.53
N CYS A 100 -4.96 -9.17 -14.23
CA CYS A 100 -5.18 -8.47 -15.50
C CYS A 100 -4.46 -9.14 -16.68
N ASP A 101 -5.12 -9.21 -17.82
CA ASP A 101 -4.47 -9.36 -19.13
C ASP A 101 -4.02 -7.98 -19.66
N ALA A 102 -3.23 -7.96 -20.75
CA ALA A 102 -2.90 -6.70 -21.41
C ALA A 102 -4.18 -6.02 -21.94
N GLY A 103 -4.36 -4.72 -21.67
CA GLY A 103 -5.55 -3.94 -22.02
C GLY A 103 -6.71 -4.01 -21.01
N ASP A 104 -6.64 -4.89 -20.00
CA ASP A 104 -7.52 -4.79 -18.83
C ASP A 104 -7.21 -3.51 -18.03
N ALA A 105 -8.05 -3.19 -17.05
CA ALA A 105 -7.93 -2.00 -16.21
C ALA A 105 -7.99 -2.31 -14.71
N VAL A 106 -7.36 -1.42 -13.94
CA VAL A 106 -7.57 -1.30 -12.48
C VAL A 106 -8.16 0.06 -12.14
N LEU A 107 -9.03 0.11 -11.14
CA LEU A 107 -9.56 1.35 -10.58
C LEU A 107 -8.57 1.93 -9.56
N ALA A 108 -8.26 3.21 -9.66
CA ALA A 108 -7.32 3.92 -8.77
C ALA A 108 -7.89 5.26 -8.28
N PRO A 109 -7.60 5.68 -7.03
CA PRO A 109 -8.15 6.90 -6.45
C PRO A 109 -7.53 8.16 -7.05
N LYS A 110 -8.34 9.20 -7.18
CA LYS A 110 -7.92 10.58 -7.43
C LYS A 110 -8.66 11.52 -6.48
N PRO A 111 -8.01 12.45 -5.75
CA PRO A 111 -6.56 12.62 -5.64
C PRO A 111 -5.87 11.36 -5.10
N GLY A 112 -4.65 11.11 -5.56
CA GLY A 112 -3.96 9.86 -5.23
C GLY A 112 -2.48 9.86 -5.56
N TYR A 113 -1.83 8.76 -5.20
CA TYR A 113 -0.39 8.59 -5.41
C TYR A 113 -0.12 8.06 -6.83
N PRO A 114 0.66 8.77 -7.68
CA PRO A 114 0.81 8.46 -9.12
C PRO A 114 1.52 7.14 -9.42
N LEU A 115 2.07 6.47 -8.40
CA LEU A 115 2.78 5.20 -8.56
C LEU A 115 1.91 4.10 -9.18
N ILE A 116 0.61 4.05 -8.85
CA ILE A 116 -0.29 2.98 -9.31
C ILE A 116 -0.40 2.99 -10.84
N GLU A 117 -0.63 4.17 -11.42
CA GLU A 117 -0.69 4.37 -12.88
C GLU A 117 0.62 3.98 -13.56
N SER A 118 1.75 4.40 -12.98
CA SER A 118 3.07 4.06 -13.52
C SER A 118 3.31 2.55 -13.53
N ILE A 119 2.97 1.84 -12.45
CA ILE A 119 3.12 0.38 -12.37
C ILE A 119 2.15 -0.32 -13.32
N ALA A 120 0.87 0.07 -13.36
CA ALA A 120 -0.11 -0.51 -14.27
C ALA A 120 0.33 -0.40 -15.74
N ARG A 121 0.85 0.77 -16.14
CA ARG A 121 1.40 0.98 -17.48
C ARG A 121 2.58 0.06 -17.79
N LEU A 122 3.48 -0.17 -16.84
CA LEU A 122 4.59 -1.14 -17.02
C LEU A 122 4.08 -2.57 -17.22
N GLU A 123 2.87 -2.87 -16.75
CA GLU A 123 2.20 -4.16 -16.89
C GLU A 123 1.28 -4.28 -18.11
N CYS A 124 1.25 -3.25 -18.97
CA CYS A 124 0.34 -3.12 -20.11
C CYS A 124 -1.15 -3.10 -19.70
N VAL A 125 -1.44 -2.51 -18.54
CA VAL A 125 -2.78 -2.40 -17.95
C VAL A 125 -3.12 -0.92 -17.79
N ASP A 126 -4.36 -0.56 -18.09
CA ASP A 126 -4.83 0.81 -17.96
C ASP A 126 -5.27 1.10 -16.52
N THR A 127 -5.31 2.39 -16.17
CA THR A 127 -5.97 2.86 -14.95
C THR A 127 -7.25 3.61 -15.30
N ILE A 128 -8.33 3.26 -14.63
CA ILE A 128 -9.56 4.06 -14.61
C ILE A 128 -9.62 4.75 -13.25
N GLU A 129 -9.89 6.04 -13.24
CA GLU A 129 -9.88 6.83 -12.02
C GLU A 129 -11.24 6.77 -11.33
N TYR A 130 -11.25 6.79 -10.00
CA TYR A 130 -12.44 7.10 -9.21
C TYR A 130 -12.14 8.24 -8.25
N GLN A 131 -13.15 9.04 -7.92
CA GLN A 131 -12.92 10.28 -7.19
C GLN A 131 -13.05 10.08 -5.67
N GLN A 132 -12.11 10.70 -4.95
CA GLN A 132 -12.32 11.12 -3.58
C GLN A 132 -12.85 12.55 -3.59
N ARG A 133 -14.00 12.74 -2.93
CA ARG A 133 -14.66 14.04 -2.81
C ARG A 133 -14.40 14.60 -1.42
N PHE A 134 -14.37 15.92 -1.31
CA PHE A 134 -14.19 16.61 -0.03
C PHE A 134 -15.45 17.41 0.33
N ASP A 135 -16.07 17.08 1.45
CA ASP A 135 -17.14 17.87 2.08
C ASP A 135 -16.97 17.84 3.60
N GLY A 136 -16.09 18.69 4.12
CA GLY A 136 -15.65 18.70 5.53
C GLY A 136 -14.74 17.52 5.92
N SER A 137 -14.91 16.37 5.27
CA SER A 137 -14.01 15.22 5.26
C SER A 137 -13.97 14.61 3.87
N TRP A 138 -12.88 13.90 3.58
CA TRP A 138 -12.75 13.12 2.36
C TRP A 138 -13.59 11.85 2.41
N TYR A 139 -14.25 11.54 1.30
CA TYR A 139 -15.04 10.32 1.13
C TYR A 139 -14.89 9.78 -0.30
N ILE A 140 -15.12 8.49 -0.48
CA ILE A 140 -15.07 7.82 -1.78
C ILE A 140 -16.44 7.96 -2.46
N ASP A 141 -16.45 8.43 -3.72
CA ASP A 141 -17.67 8.50 -4.52
C ASP A 141 -18.07 7.10 -5.02
N VAL A 142 -18.88 6.40 -4.23
CA VAL A 142 -19.35 5.04 -4.55
C VAL A 142 -20.27 5.02 -5.77
N ALA A 143 -20.97 6.12 -6.07
CA ALA A 143 -21.80 6.21 -7.26
C ALA A 143 -20.93 6.22 -8.52
N GLU A 144 -19.84 6.99 -8.52
CA GLU A 144 -18.89 7.02 -9.63
C GLU A 144 -18.17 5.68 -9.82
N LEU A 145 -17.83 4.97 -8.73
CA LEU A 145 -17.33 3.59 -8.80
C LEU A 145 -18.32 2.65 -9.50
N ARG A 146 -19.62 2.77 -9.19
CA ARG A 146 -20.68 1.98 -9.83
C ARG A 146 -20.78 2.30 -11.32
N GLU A 147 -20.80 3.57 -11.69
CA GLU A 147 -20.83 4.00 -13.09
C GLU A 147 -19.63 3.47 -13.88
N ALA A 148 -18.43 3.47 -13.30
CA ALA A 148 -17.24 2.91 -13.94
C ALA A 148 -17.36 1.39 -14.19
N LEU A 149 -17.94 0.65 -13.24
CA LEU A 149 -18.11 -0.81 -13.32
C LEU A 149 -19.30 -1.25 -14.17
N GLU A 150 -20.33 -0.42 -14.30
CA GLU A 150 -21.52 -0.67 -15.12
C GLU A 150 -21.42 -0.07 -16.53
N GLY A 151 -20.46 0.84 -16.75
CA GLY A 151 -20.24 1.53 -18.01
C GLY A 151 -19.54 0.71 -19.10
N GLU A 152 -19.23 1.36 -20.23
CA GLU A 152 -18.63 0.73 -21.43
C GLU A 152 -17.34 -0.05 -21.13
N HIS A 153 -16.53 0.46 -20.20
CA HIS A 153 -15.26 -0.15 -19.80
C HIS A 153 -15.37 -1.05 -18.56
N GLY A 154 -16.56 -1.25 -17.99
CA GLY A 154 -16.74 -2.03 -16.78
C GLY A 154 -16.23 -3.47 -16.91
N GLY A 155 -16.52 -4.11 -18.05
CA GLY A 155 -16.13 -5.50 -18.32
C GLY A 155 -14.63 -5.77 -18.39
N ARG A 156 -13.77 -4.74 -18.48
CA ARG A 156 -12.30 -4.85 -18.47
C ARG A 156 -11.68 -4.51 -17.11
N ILE A 157 -12.45 -4.03 -16.14
CA ILE A 157 -11.94 -3.75 -14.79
C ILE A 157 -11.75 -5.08 -14.04
N ARG A 158 -10.60 -5.26 -13.39
CA ARG A 158 -10.25 -6.50 -12.65
C ARG A 158 -9.97 -6.28 -11.18
N ALA A 159 -9.50 -5.08 -10.82
CA ALA A 159 -9.19 -4.75 -9.45
C ALA A 159 -9.59 -3.31 -9.11
N LEU A 160 -9.94 -3.09 -7.85
CA LEU A 160 -10.08 -1.78 -7.23
C LEU A 160 -8.96 -1.57 -6.23
N VAL A 161 -8.12 -0.56 -6.47
CA VAL A 161 -7.09 -0.15 -5.52
C VAL A 161 -7.69 0.82 -4.51
N LEU A 162 -7.66 0.44 -3.24
CA LEU A 162 -8.03 1.27 -2.10
C LEU A 162 -6.77 1.59 -1.30
N ILE A 163 -6.46 2.86 -1.08
CA ILE A 163 -5.37 3.28 -0.20
C ILE A 163 -5.99 3.71 1.13
N ASN A 164 -5.61 3.06 2.22
CA ASN A 164 -6.29 3.17 3.52
C ASN A 164 -5.28 3.33 4.69
N PRO A 165 -4.97 4.58 5.10
CA PRO A 165 -5.49 5.85 4.63
C PRO A 165 -4.81 6.31 3.34
N ASN A 166 -5.55 7.07 2.53
CA ASN A 166 -5.07 7.61 1.26
C ASN A 166 -3.94 8.62 1.45
N ASN A 167 -2.99 8.64 0.51
CA ASN A 167 -1.99 9.69 0.37
C ASN A 167 -2.26 10.44 -0.95
N PRO A 168 -2.50 11.77 -0.93
CA PRO A 168 -2.17 12.71 0.15
C PRO A 168 -3.33 13.08 1.10
N THR A 169 -4.55 12.59 0.87
CA THR A 169 -5.75 13.13 1.56
C THR A 169 -5.82 12.77 3.04
N GLY A 170 -5.17 11.68 3.43
CA GLY A 170 -5.22 11.12 4.77
C GLY A 170 -6.55 10.46 5.11
N SER A 171 -7.39 10.17 4.11
CA SER A 171 -8.73 9.60 4.30
C SER A 171 -8.67 8.08 4.53
N TYR A 172 -9.32 7.57 5.57
CA TYR A 172 -9.59 6.13 5.66
C TYR A 172 -10.88 5.78 4.91
N VAL A 173 -11.03 4.52 4.52
CA VAL A 173 -12.29 3.99 4.00
C VAL A 173 -13.32 3.93 5.14
N LYS A 174 -14.48 4.57 4.96
CA LYS A 174 -15.57 4.59 5.95
C LYS A 174 -16.33 3.28 5.98
N THR A 175 -17.03 3.01 7.08
CA THR A 175 -17.83 1.79 7.24
C THR A 175 -18.88 1.64 6.12
N SER A 176 -19.64 2.70 5.83
CA SER A 176 -20.67 2.66 4.78
C SER A 176 -20.07 2.54 3.37
N GLU A 177 -18.91 3.17 3.13
CA GLU A 177 -18.18 3.02 1.87
C GLU A 177 -17.69 1.59 1.70
N ARG A 178 -17.06 1.01 2.72
CA ARG A 178 -16.57 -0.37 2.72
C ARG A 178 -17.69 -1.35 2.39
N GLU A 179 -18.83 -1.27 3.08
CA GLU A 179 -19.96 -2.16 2.84
C GLU A 179 -20.44 -2.09 1.37
N ALA A 180 -20.60 -0.88 0.84
CA ALA A 180 -21.04 -0.68 -0.53
C ALA A 180 -20.00 -1.12 -1.56
N ILE A 181 -18.72 -0.83 -1.31
CA ILE A 181 -17.60 -1.22 -2.19
C ILE A 181 -17.43 -2.74 -2.22
N VAL A 182 -17.47 -3.42 -1.06
CA VAL A 182 -17.38 -4.88 -0.99
C VAL A 182 -18.54 -5.52 -1.75
N GLN A 183 -19.76 -5.00 -1.57
CA GLN A 183 -20.93 -5.48 -2.32
C GLN A 183 -20.72 -5.33 -3.83
N LEU A 184 -20.33 -4.14 -4.28
CA LEU A 184 -20.14 -3.81 -5.68
C LEU A 184 -19.02 -4.64 -6.32
N CYS A 185 -17.88 -4.77 -5.65
CA CYS A 185 -16.76 -5.59 -6.12
C CYS A 185 -17.17 -7.07 -6.25
N ARG A 186 -17.97 -7.59 -5.30
CA ARG A 186 -18.50 -8.95 -5.34
C ARG A 186 -19.46 -9.16 -6.53
N GLU A 187 -20.38 -8.22 -6.76
CA GLU A 187 -21.36 -8.29 -7.87
C GLU A 187 -20.67 -8.30 -9.24
N HIS A 188 -19.59 -7.54 -9.39
CA HIS A 188 -18.86 -7.41 -10.66
C HIS A 188 -17.65 -8.35 -10.80
N GLY A 189 -17.35 -9.16 -9.77
CA GLY A 189 -16.19 -10.05 -9.78
C GLY A 189 -14.86 -9.31 -9.89
N VAL A 190 -14.74 -8.19 -9.19
CA VAL A 190 -13.55 -7.33 -9.10
C VAL A 190 -12.87 -7.57 -7.75
N ALA A 191 -11.54 -7.75 -7.75
CA ALA A 191 -10.79 -7.92 -6.52
C ALA A 191 -10.46 -6.57 -5.86
N ILE A 192 -10.26 -6.55 -4.54
CA ILE A 192 -9.76 -5.36 -3.83
C ILE A 192 -8.24 -5.51 -3.62
N ILE A 193 -7.49 -4.46 -3.96
CA ILE A 193 -6.09 -4.30 -3.54
C ILE A 193 -6.08 -3.17 -2.51
N ALA A 194 -5.91 -3.52 -1.23
CA ALA A 194 -5.94 -2.57 -0.13
C ALA A 194 -4.52 -2.22 0.33
N ASP A 195 -4.06 -0.99 0.07
CA ASP A 195 -2.76 -0.50 0.53
C ASP A 195 -2.90 0.19 1.88
N GLU A 196 -2.38 -0.46 2.91
CA GLU A 196 -2.58 -0.09 4.31
C GLU A 196 -1.28 0.32 5.01
N VAL A 197 -0.25 0.67 4.25
CA VAL A 197 1.08 1.03 4.80
C VAL A 197 1.04 2.20 5.79
N PHE A 198 0.01 3.05 5.71
CA PHE A 198 -0.15 4.19 6.60
C PHE A 198 -1.17 3.97 7.72
N TYR A 199 -1.78 2.79 7.81
CA TYR A 199 -2.96 2.58 8.65
C TYR A 199 -2.74 2.90 10.13
N ASP A 200 -1.55 2.62 10.65
CA ASP A 200 -1.26 2.80 12.08
C ASP A 200 -0.97 4.27 12.48
N TYR A 201 -1.00 5.22 11.53
CA TYR A 201 -0.72 6.64 11.78
C TYR A 201 -2.00 7.47 11.84
N ASP A 202 -2.89 7.16 12.78
CA ASP A 202 -4.12 7.92 12.96
C ASP A 202 -3.86 9.34 13.51
N LEU A 203 -4.54 10.31 12.93
CA LEU A 203 -4.46 11.74 13.21
C LEU A 203 -5.78 12.24 13.83
N GLU A 204 -6.86 12.23 13.04
CA GLU A 204 -8.21 12.62 13.45
C GLU A 204 -9.21 11.45 13.22
N PRO A 205 -9.06 10.35 13.98
CA PRO A 205 -9.81 9.12 13.75
C PRO A 205 -11.32 9.28 13.98
N PHE A 206 -12.10 8.34 13.45
CA PHE A 206 -13.54 8.22 13.63
C PHE A 206 -13.91 6.81 14.09
N GLU A 207 -15.13 6.66 14.62
CA GLU A 207 -15.62 5.35 15.07
C GLU A 207 -15.82 4.38 13.91
N GLY A 208 -15.44 3.12 14.11
CA GLY A 208 -15.60 2.08 13.09
C GLY A 208 -14.47 2.01 12.06
N ASN A 209 -13.38 2.79 12.22
CA ASN A 209 -12.18 2.62 11.40
C ASN A 209 -11.63 1.19 11.52
N ALA A 210 -11.44 0.54 10.38
CA ALA A 210 -11.03 -0.86 10.29
C ALA A 210 -10.17 -1.10 9.05
N ARG A 211 -9.27 -2.08 9.15
CA ARG A 211 -8.52 -2.60 8.01
C ARG A 211 -9.42 -3.43 7.08
N LEU A 212 -9.03 -3.47 5.81
CA LEU A 212 -9.53 -4.38 4.79
C LEU A 212 -8.79 -5.73 4.82
N ALA A 213 -7.60 -5.79 5.43
CA ALA A 213 -6.93 -7.05 5.72
C ALA A 213 -7.86 -8.01 6.48
N GLY A 214 -8.07 -9.21 5.93
CA GLY A 214 -8.99 -10.19 6.49
C GLY A 214 -10.44 -10.04 6.04
N GLU A 215 -10.75 -9.21 5.04
CA GLU A 215 -12.07 -9.14 4.43
C GLU A 215 -12.51 -10.51 3.86
N HIS A 216 -13.77 -10.88 4.07
CA HIS A 216 -14.31 -12.20 3.70
C HIS A 216 -15.38 -12.13 2.59
N GLY A 217 -15.95 -10.95 2.33
CA GLY A 217 -17.01 -10.75 1.35
C GLY A 217 -16.54 -10.75 -0.09
N VAL A 218 -15.28 -10.39 -0.35
CA VAL A 218 -14.69 -10.31 -1.70
C VAL A 218 -13.19 -10.62 -1.64
N LEU A 219 -12.64 -11.17 -2.72
CA LEU A 219 -11.19 -11.42 -2.82
C LEU A 219 -10.43 -10.11 -2.60
N THR A 220 -9.61 -10.09 -1.56
CA THR A 220 -8.91 -8.91 -1.08
C THR A 220 -7.45 -9.23 -0.83
N PHE A 221 -6.58 -8.39 -1.39
CA PHE A 221 -5.14 -8.42 -1.21
C PHE A 221 -4.73 -7.19 -0.41
N ALA A 222 -4.44 -7.36 0.88
CA ALA A 222 -3.97 -6.27 1.72
C ALA A 222 -2.44 -6.16 1.65
N LEU A 223 -1.94 -4.94 1.43
CA LEU A 223 -0.54 -4.59 1.29
C LEU A 223 -0.10 -3.77 2.50
N ASP A 224 1.00 -4.18 3.12
CA ASP A 224 1.65 -3.41 4.19
C ASP A 224 3.16 -3.72 4.15
N GLY A 225 3.97 -3.04 4.96
CA GLY A 225 5.41 -3.21 4.92
C GLY A 225 6.19 -2.38 5.94
N PHE A 226 7.46 -2.72 6.10
CA PHE A 226 8.35 -2.03 7.04
C PHE A 226 8.74 -0.62 6.62
N SER A 227 8.52 -0.25 5.35
CA SER A 227 8.88 1.08 4.85
C SER A 227 8.30 2.20 5.70
N LYS A 228 7.02 2.07 6.09
CA LYS A 228 6.33 3.04 6.92
C LYS A 228 6.34 2.58 8.37
N MET A 229 5.93 1.34 8.63
CA MET A 229 5.86 0.77 9.99
C MET A 229 7.14 0.97 10.83
N LEU A 230 8.34 0.86 10.22
CA LEU A 230 9.62 1.12 10.91
C LEU A 230 10.22 2.50 10.62
N ALA A 231 9.55 3.34 9.84
CA ALA A 231 10.13 4.51 9.19
C ALA A 231 11.47 4.20 8.50
N ALA A 232 11.56 3.01 7.90
CA ALA A 232 12.77 2.47 7.29
C ALA A 232 12.48 2.09 5.82
N PRO A 233 12.29 3.05 4.91
CA PRO A 233 12.02 2.75 3.50
C PRO A 233 13.13 1.93 2.82
N HIS A 234 14.35 1.97 3.38
CA HIS A 234 15.50 1.18 2.93
C HIS A 234 15.47 -0.28 3.41
N ALA A 235 14.58 -0.67 4.33
CA ALA A 235 14.45 -2.06 4.78
C ALA A 235 13.97 -2.99 3.66
N LYS A 236 13.22 -2.44 2.68
CA LYS A 236 12.76 -3.17 1.48
C LYS A 236 12.11 -4.51 1.81
N VAL A 237 11.11 -4.47 2.69
CA VAL A 237 10.21 -5.58 2.97
C VAL A 237 8.77 -5.07 2.96
N GLY A 238 7.94 -5.70 2.16
CA GLY A 238 6.48 -5.58 2.17
C GLY A 238 5.84 -6.96 2.09
N TRP A 239 4.53 -7.03 2.22
CA TRP A 239 3.80 -8.29 2.08
C TRP A 239 2.44 -8.11 1.44
N ILE A 240 1.93 -9.21 0.88
CA ILE A 240 0.54 -9.40 0.51
C ILE A 240 -0.09 -10.33 1.54
N GLN A 241 -1.21 -9.92 2.13
CA GLN A 241 -2.12 -10.79 2.86
C GLN A 241 -3.35 -11.07 1.99
N VAL A 242 -3.61 -12.35 1.69
CA VAL A 242 -4.76 -12.77 0.87
C VAL A 242 -5.93 -13.15 1.76
N SER A 243 -7.12 -12.63 1.45
CA SER A 243 -8.36 -12.92 2.16
C SER A 243 -9.56 -12.84 1.22
N GLY A 244 -10.71 -13.41 1.60
CA GLY A 244 -11.94 -13.40 0.80
C GLY A 244 -12.71 -14.72 0.84
N PRO A 245 -13.64 -14.94 -0.10
CA PRO A 245 -14.33 -16.21 -0.28
C PRO A 245 -13.34 -17.37 -0.53
N VAL A 246 -13.58 -18.51 0.11
CA VAL A 246 -12.62 -19.65 0.15
C VAL A 246 -12.18 -20.11 -1.23
N GLU A 247 -13.10 -20.20 -2.20
CA GLU A 247 -12.80 -20.67 -3.56
C GLU A 247 -11.95 -19.66 -4.34
N ASP A 248 -12.27 -18.36 -4.25
CA ASP A 248 -11.51 -17.29 -4.89
C ASP A 248 -10.10 -17.17 -4.28
N VAL A 249 -9.98 -17.31 -2.96
CA VAL A 249 -8.67 -17.30 -2.25
C VAL A 249 -7.82 -18.50 -2.65
N ALA A 250 -8.41 -19.70 -2.69
CA ALA A 250 -7.70 -20.90 -3.11
C ALA A 250 -7.16 -20.74 -4.54
N GLU A 251 -7.97 -20.25 -5.47
CA GLU A 251 -7.54 -20.03 -6.85
C GLU A 251 -6.48 -18.93 -6.98
N ALA A 252 -6.67 -17.80 -6.29
CA ALA A 252 -5.70 -16.72 -6.26
C ALA A 252 -4.34 -17.20 -5.77
N LYS A 253 -4.30 -17.96 -4.66
CA LYS A 253 -3.07 -18.49 -4.09
C LYS A 253 -2.37 -19.48 -5.01
N ARG A 254 -3.12 -20.36 -5.70
CA ARG A 254 -2.54 -21.28 -6.70
C ARG A 254 -1.76 -20.54 -7.78
N ARG A 255 -2.34 -19.46 -8.31
CA ARG A 255 -1.73 -18.63 -9.36
C ARG A 255 -0.61 -17.74 -8.82
N LEU A 256 -0.81 -17.14 -7.65
CA LEU A 256 0.20 -16.31 -7.01
C LEU A 256 1.42 -17.13 -6.59
N ASP A 257 1.26 -18.42 -6.29
CA ASP A 257 2.37 -19.34 -6.04
C ASP A 257 3.24 -19.56 -7.29
N VAL A 258 2.65 -19.59 -8.49
CA VAL A 258 3.40 -19.65 -9.75
C VAL A 258 4.23 -18.37 -9.93
N ILE A 259 3.60 -17.20 -9.78
CA ILE A 259 4.31 -15.91 -9.84
C ILE A 259 5.44 -15.87 -8.79
N ALA A 260 5.16 -16.34 -7.57
CA ALA A 260 6.13 -16.32 -6.50
C ALA A 260 7.35 -17.23 -6.79
N ASP A 261 7.11 -18.38 -7.40
CA ASP A 261 8.17 -19.34 -7.76
C ASP A 261 9.04 -18.82 -8.92
N ASP A 262 8.45 -18.08 -9.87
CA ASP A 262 9.20 -17.45 -10.96
C ASP A 262 10.14 -16.33 -10.47
N TYR A 263 9.78 -15.65 -9.39
CA TYR A 263 10.54 -14.51 -8.86
C TYR A 263 11.53 -14.87 -7.73
N LEU A 264 11.16 -15.80 -6.84
CA LEU A 264 11.91 -16.13 -5.61
C LEU A 264 12.40 -14.86 -4.87
N PRO A 265 11.49 -13.95 -4.49
CA PRO A 265 11.80 -12.53 -4.28
C PRO A 265 12.57 -12.23 -3.00
N MET A 266 12.53 -13.12 -2.01
CA MET A 266 12.98 -12.78 -0.65
C MET A 266 14.40 -13.28 -0.38
N SER A 267 15.29 -12.34 -0.09
CA SER A 267 16.65 -12.62 0.36
C SER A 267 16.65 -13.22 1.77
N GLU A 268 17.37 -14.33 1.96
CA GLU A 268 17.57 -14.96 3.28
C GLU A 268 18.19 -13.99 4.29
N ILE A 269 19.14 -13.16 3.85
CA ILE A 269 19.84 -12.18 4.68
C ILE A 269 18.85 -11.19 5.31
N ILE A 270 17.84 -10.77 4.54
CA ILE A 270 16.78 -9.87 5.01
C ILE A 270 15.75 -10.65 5.82
N ALA A 271 15.35 -11.84 5.35
CA ALA A 271 14.36 -12.68 6.01
C ALA A 271 14.71 -12.98 7.47
N GLN A 272 15.98 -13.26 7.76
CA GLN A 272 16.48 -13.51 9.12
C GLN A 272 16.28 -12.33 10.07
N ARG A 273 16.17 -11.11 9.53
CA ARG A 273 15.98 -9.88 10.32
C ARG A 273 14.51 -9.56 10.56
N ILE A 274 13.58 -10.16 9.80
CA ILE A 274 12.14 -9.90 9.89
C ILE A 274 11.60 -10.09 11.32
N PRO A 275 11.91 -11.17 12.06
CA PRO A 275 11.44 -11.30 13.45
C PRO A 275 11.87 -10.15 14.37
N SER A 276 13.12 -9.69 14.25
CA SER A 276 13.62 -8.55 15.04
C SER A 276 12.98 -7.22 14.62
N MET A 277 12.70 -7.06 13.32
CA MET A 277 12.00 -5.90 12.77
C MET A 277 10.56 -5.83 13.28
N LEU A 278 9.84 -6.96 13.32
CA LEU A 278 8.49 -7.04 13.89
C LEU A 278 8.49 -6.69 15.38
N GLN A 279 9.50 -7.12 16.14
CA GLN A 279 9.63 -6.79 17.55
C GLN A 279 9.83 -5.28 17.79
N ALA A 280 10.57 -4.60 16.92
CA ALA A 280 10.83 -3.16 17.02
C ALA A 280 9.66 -2.29 16.53
N ALA A 281 8.77 -2.84 15.70
CA ALA A 281 7.70 -2.09 15.04
C ALA A 281 6.76 -1.31 16.00
N PRO A 282 6.23 -1.88 17.10
CA PRO A 282 5.29 -1.15 17.95
C PRO A 282 5.86 0.13 18.58
N GLU A 283 7.11 0.07 19.06
CA GLU A 283 7.79 1.23 19.64
C GLU A 283 8.02 2.31 18.58
N GLN A 284 8.50 1.89 17.40
CA GLN A 284 8.80 2.81 16.31
C GLN A 284 7.55 3.47 15.73
N THR A 285 6.48 2.71 15.49
CA THR A 285 5.17 3.24 15.10
C THR A 285 4.67 4.24 16.14
N THR A 286 4.78 3.93 17.43
CA THR A 286 4.36 4.84 18.53
C THR A 286 5.12 6.16 18.50
N ARG A 287 6.44 6.11 18.32
CA ARG A 287 7.29 7.30 18.23
C ARG A 287 6.90 8.20 17.06
N VAL A 288 6.74 7.62 15.86
CA VAL A 288 6.37 8.37 14.66
C VAL A 288 4.96 8.95 14.81
N ARG A 289 4.01 8.16 15.33
CA ARG A 289 2.64 8.60 15.58
C ARG A 289 2.59 9.79 16.55
N ALA A 290 3.38 9.76 17.63
CA ALA A 290 3.47 10.88 18.55
C ALA A 290 4.00 12.16 17.87
N ARG A 291 5.01 12.02 17.00
CA ARG A 291 5.55 13.14 16.21
C ARG A 291 4.49 13.75 15.29
N VAL A 292 3.84 12.95 14.46
CA VAL A 292 2.90 13.48 13.46
C VAL A 292 1.67 14.13 14.12
N ARG A 293 1.15 13.55 15.21
CA ARG A 293 0.05 14.15 15.97
C ARG A 293 0.44 15.46 16.65
N SER A 294 1.63 15.52 17.25
CA SER A 294 2.12 16.75 17.89
C SER A 294 2.32 17.89 16.87
N ASN A 295 2.86 17.57 15.69
CA ASN A 295 3.02 18.54 14.62
C ASN A 295 1.64 18.98 14.05
N LEU A 296 0.68 18.07 13.90
CA LEU A 296 -0.68 18.44 13.49
C LEU A 296 -1.36 19.37 14.51
N GLN A 297 -1.23 19.10 15.81
CA GLN A 297 -1.74 19.99 16.86
C GLN A 297 -1.10 21.38 16.78
N THR A 298 0.20 21.44 16.50
CA THR A 298 0.94 22.70 16.31
C THR A 298 0.43 23.45 15.07
N LEU A 299 0.21 22.76 13.96
CA LEU A 299 -0.35 23.33 12.74
C LEU A 299 -1.73 23.95 13.01
N HIS A 300 -2.63 23.22 13.65
CA HIS A 300 -3.96 23.73 14.04
C HIS A 300 -3.86 24.98 14.91
N ALA A 301 -2.95 25.00 15.88
CA ALA A 301 -2.74 26.17 16.73
C ALA A 301 -2.26 27.38 15.94
N MET A 302 -1.28 27.19 15.05
CA MET A 302 -0.73 28.27 14.20
C MET A 302 -1.80 28.85 13.27
N LEU A 303 -2.54 27.98 12.55
CA LEU A 303 -3.60 28.41 11.64
C LEU A 303 -4.73 29.14 12.37
N LYS A 304 -5.08 28.73 13.60
CA LYS A 304 -6.09 29.39 14.41
C LYS A 304 -5.67 30.79 14.86
N THR A 305 -4.37 31.02 15.04
CA THR A 305 -3.81 32.31 15.49
C THR A 305 -3.35 33.21 14.34
N ASP A 306 -3.35 32.71 13.11
CA ASP A 306 -2.99 33.50 11.93
C ASP A 306 -4.03 34.61 11.70
N PRO A 307 -3.65 35.91 11.75
CA PRO A 307 -4.59 37.01 11.65
C PRO A 307 -5.24 37.13 10.27
N ASN A 308 -4.58 36.64 9.22
CA ASN A 308 -5.07 36.77 7.85
C ASN A 308 -6.02 35.63 7.46
N GLY A 309 -5.81 34.43 8.03
CA GLY A 309 -6.71 33.29 7.84
C GLY A 309 -6.81 32.82 6.39
N LEU A 310 -5.77 33.07 5.58
CA LEU A 310 -5.74 32.74 4.15
C LEU A 310 -5.42 31.26 3.90
N VAL A 311 -4.80 30.60 4.88
CA VAL A 311 -4.41 29.20 4.81
C VAL A 311 -5.27 28.38 5.77
N SER A 312 -5.77 27.23 5.30
CA SER A 312 -6.42 26.24 6.15
C SER A 312 -5.84 24.85 5.88
N VAL A 313 -6.13 23.89 6.75
CA VAL A 313 -5.75 22.49 6.56
C VAL A 313 -7.01 21.68 6.27
N LEU A 314 -6.97 20.86 5.23
CA LEU A 314 -8.04 19.89 4.97
C LEU A 314 -7.94 18.79 6.02
N ARG A 315 -9.09 18.39 6.57
CA ARG A 315 -9.16 17.31 7.55
C ARG A 315 -8.48 16.04 7.02
N ALA A 316 -7.51 15.55 7.77
CA ALA A 316 -6.76 14.33 7.51
C ALA A 316 -6.91 13.38 8.70
N GLU A 317 -7.38 12.17 8.44
CA GLU A 317 -7.72 11.22 9.49
C GLU A 317 -6.56 10.31 9.83
N GLY A 318 -5.64 10.07 8.89
CA GLY A 318 -4.42 9.31 9.09
C GLY A 318 -3.30 9.62 8.11
N GLY A 319 -2.18 8.93 8.28
CA GLY A 319 -0.95 9.15 7.52
C GLY A 319 0.01 10.14 8.20
N TRP A 320 0.95 10.65 7.42
CA TRP A 320 2.02 11.53 7.91
C TRP A 320 2.18 12.82 7.08
N ASN A 321 1.23 13.06 6.17
CA ASN A 321 1.15 14.24 5.30
C ASN A 321 -0.25 14.84 5.47
N VAL A 322 -0.35 16.14 5.23
CA VAL A 322 -1.64 16.84 5.18
C VAL A 322 -1.66 17.80 3.99
N LEU A 323 -2.87 18.10 3.50
CA LEU A 323 -3.09 19.09 2.46
C LEU A 323 -3.48 20.42 3.10
N LEU A 324 -2.69 21.46 2.83
CA LEU A 324 -3.08 22.83 3.08
C LEU A 324 -3.92 23.35 1.90
N ARG A 325 -4.93 24.16 2.20
CA ARG A 325 -5.65 25.00 1.24
C ARG A 325 -5.09 26.42 1.33
N VAL A 326 -4.68 26.96 0.20
CA VAL A 326 -4.29 28.38 0.03
C VAL A 326 -5.25 29.05 -0.96
N PRO A 327 -5.28 30.39 -1.08
CA PRO A 327 -6.18 31.07 -2.01
C PRO A 327 -5.99 30.57 -3.45
N SER A 328 -7.06 30.16 -4.12
CA SER A 328 -7.00 29.51 -5.44
C SER A 328 -6.54 30.44 -6.57
N VAL A 329 -6.44 31.74 -6.30
CA VAL A 329 -5.85 32.74 -7.21
C VAL A 329 -4.32 32.66 -7.27
N LEU A 330 -3.68 32.05 -6.28
CA LEU A 330 -2.24 31.80 -6.31
C LEU A 330 -1.94 30.58 -7.19
N ASP A 331 -0.99 30.76 -8.09
CA ASP A 331 -0.37 29.62 -8.77
C ASP A 331 0.53 28.87 -7.78
N GLU A 332 0.36 27.54 -7.72
CA GLU A 332 1.11 26.71 -6.77
C GLU A 332 2.61 26.69 -7.08
N ASN A 333 3.01 26.87 -8.35
CA ASN A 333 4.43 26.97 -8.70
C ASN A 333 5.01 28.30 -8.23
N GLU A 334 4.28 29.41 -8.39
CA GLU A 334 4.74 30.71 -7.88
C GLU A 334 4.97 30.66 -6.36
N LEU A 335 4.03 30.05 -5.61
CA LEU A 335 4.17 29.85 -4.17
C LEU A 335 5.42 29.01 -3.85
N VAL A 336 5.56 27.83 -4.45
CA VAL A 336 6.67 26.91 -4.13
C VAL A 336 8.03 27.48 -4.58
N LEU A 337 8.10 28.14 -5.75
CA LEU A 337 9.32 28.78 -6.22
C LEU A 337 9.73 29.94 -5.31
N ALA A 338 8.78 30.77 -4.85
CA ALA A 338 9.08 31.83 -3.89
C ALA A 338 9.62 31.27 -2.55
N MET A 339 9.04 30.18 -2.05
CA MET A 339 9.54 29.50 -0.85
C MET A 339 10.97 28.98 -1.04
N ILE A 340 11.29 28.40 -2.21
CA ILE A 340 12.62 27.90 -2.53
C ILE A 340 13.62 29.06 -2.61
N GLU A 341 13.32 30.10 -3.38
CA GLU A 341 14.23 31.22 -3.63
C GLU A 341 14.52 32.04 -2.36
N ARG A 342 13.49 32.30 -1.55
CA ARG A 342 13.59 33.21 -0.39
C ARG A 342 13.99 32.49 0.90
N HIS A 343 13.58 31.23 1.06
CA HIS A 343 13.71 30.51 2.33
C HIS A 343 14.41 29.16 2.22
N GLY A 344 14.70 28.66 1.01
CA GLY A 344 15.32 27.35 0.80
C GLY A 344 14.41 26.19 1.21
N VAL A 345 13.09 26.40 1.24
CA VAL A 345 12.09 25.39 1.61
C VAL A 345 11.24 25.05 0.40
N SER A 346 10.92 23.78 0.22
CA SER A 346 10.05 23.28 -0.84
C SER A 346 8.85 22.55 -0.25
N GLY A 347 7.78 22.46 -1.03
CA GLY A 347 6.59 21.66 -0.75
C GLY A 347 6.09 21.01 -2.04
N GLN A 348 5.05 20.18 -1.95
CA GLN A 348 4.49 19.51 -3.11
C GLN A 348 3.15 20.15 -3.50
N PRO A 349 3.07 20.81 -4.67
CA PRO A 349 1.81 21.32 -5.23
C PRO A 349 0.72 20.25 -5.33
N GLY A 350 -0.54 20.68 -5.31
CA GLY A 350 -1.70 19.80 -5.43
C GLY A 350 -1.72 18.97 -6.70
N TYR A 351 -1.27 19.54 -7.82
CA TYR A 351 -1.28 18.84 -9.11
C TYR A 351 -0.39 17.58 -9.15
N PHE A 352 0.60 17.44 -8.26
CA PHE A 352 1.37 16.17 -8.15
C PHE A 352 0.54 14.99 -7.65
N PHE A 353 -0.65 15.27 -7.12
CA PHE A 353 -1.60 14.30 -6.61
C PHE A 353 -2.95 14.36 -7.34
N ASP A 354 -2.99 15.00 -8.51
CA ASP A 354 -4.20 15.15 -9.34
C ASP A 354 -5.33 15.95 -8.68
N MET A 355 -4.98 16.96 -7.88
CA MET A 355 -5.96 17.95 -7.44
C MET A 355 -6.51 18.72 -8.65
N THR A 356 -7.84 18.84 -8.75
CA THR A 356 -8.53 19.39 -9.93
C THR A 356 -8.57 20.92 -10.00
N SER A 357 -8.07 21.61 -8.98
CA SER A 357 -7.98 23.07 -8.96
C SER A 357 -6.74 23.54 -8.21
N ASN A 358 -6.29 24.77 -8.49
CA ASN A 358 -5.20 25.40 -7.75
C ASN A 358 -5.57 25.63 -6.29
N GLY A 359 -4.53 25.78 -5.47
CA GLY A 359 -4.64 26.26 -4.10
C GLY A 359 -4.46 25.13 -3.08
N TYR A 360 -3.62 24.14 -3.38
CA TYR A 360 -3.26 23.05 -2.50
C TYR A 360 -1.75 22.90 -2.38
N LEU A 361 -1.30 22.64 -1.15
CA LEU A 361 0.10 22.34 -0.87
C LEU A 361 0.15 21.17 0.12
N ALA A 362 0.74 20.05 -0.30
CA ALA A 362 1.00 18.93 0.59
C ALA A 362 2.25 19.21 1.42
N ILE A 363 2.15 19.02 2.73
CA ILE A 363 3.26 19.14 3.69
C ILE A 363 3.39 17.89 4.55
N SER A 364 4.62 17.60 4.99
CA SER A 364 4.90 16.47 5.87
C SER A 364 4.82 16.86 7.35
N LEU A 365 4.22 15.99 8.16
CA LEU A 365 4.17 16.09 9.62
C LEU A 365 5.37 15.42 10.30
N LEU A 366 6.34 14.89 9.55
CA LEU A 366 7.52 14.20 10.09
C LEU A 366 8.64 15.09 10.68
N PRO A 367 8.90 16.32 10.20
CA PRO A 367 10.05 17.11 10.65
C PRO A 367 10.14 17.29 12.16
N GLU A 368 11.33 17.64 12.67
CA GLU A 368 11.48 18.07 14.08
C GLU A 368 10.52 19.23 14.40
N PRO A 369 9.94 19.33 15.61
CA PRO A 369 8.84 20.26 15.87
C PRO A 369 9.20 21.73 15.59
N GLU A 370 10.45 22.11 15.86
CA GLU A 370 10.96 23.45 15.56
C GLU A 370 11.10 23.69 14.05
N ASP A 371 11.63 22.72 13.31
CA ASP A 371 11.71 22.80 11.84
C ASP A 371 10.33 22.81 11.21
N PHE A 372 9.40 21.99 11.72
CA PHE A 372 8.01 21.97 11.28
C PHE A 372 7.34 23.33 11.48
N ARG A 373 7.44 23.91 12.68
CA ARG A 373 6.90 25.25 12.98
C ARG A 373 7.48 26.31 12.06
N ARG A 374 8.81 26.33 11.88
CA ARG A 374 9.48 27.27 10.96
C ARG A 374 8.95 27.12 9.54
N ASN A 375 8.84 25.89 9.04
CA ASN A 375 8.38 25.63 7.68
C ASN A 375 6.92 26.04 7.46
N VAL A 376 6.03 25.80 8.44
CA VAL A 376 4.64 26.27 8.38
C VAL A 376 4.60 27.80 8.38
N GLN A 377 5.39 28.47 9.22
CA GLN A 377 5.45 29.94 9.24
C GLN A 377 5.88 30.50 7.88
N ILE A 378 6.87 29.90 7.23
CA ILE A 378 7.29 30.28 5.87
C ILE A 378 6.13 30.18 4.87
N VAL A 379 5.31 29.12 4.94
CA VAL A 379 4.13 28.99 4.07
C VAL A 379 3.15 30.15 4.31
N LEU A 380 2.84 30.45 5.58
CA LEU A 380 1.92 31.54 5.93
C LEU A 380 2.44 32.89 5.45
N ASP A 381 3.71 33.20 5.72
CA ASP A 381 4.34 34.46 5.34
C ASP A 381 4.37 34.61 3.81
N THR A 382 4.74 33.55 3.08
CA THR A 382 4.80 33.59 1.62
C THR A 382 3.41 33.78 1.00
N VAL A 383 2.38 33.10 1.51
CA VAL A 383 0.99 33.28 1.04
C VAL A 383 0.52 34.72 1.28
N ASN A 384 0.80 35.27 2.45
CA ASN A 384 0.44 36.66 2.78
C ASN A 384 1.14 37.65 1.84
N GLU A 385 2.45 37.50 1.62
CA GLU A 385 3.22 38.37 0.73
C GLU A 385 2.74 38.34 -0.72
N LEU A 386 2.32 37.17 -1.22
CA LEU A 386 1.86 37.03 -2.61
C LEU A 386 0.44 37.55 -2.83
N ILE A 387 -0.40 37.59 -1.78
CA ILE A 387 -1.78 38.09 -1.86
C ILE A 387 -1.86 39.61 -1.67
N GLY A 388 -0.94 40.19 -0.89
CA GLY A 388 -0.89 41.63 -0.62
C GLY A 388 -1.57 41.99 0.70
#